data_AF-A0A2X2BIV5-F1
#
_entry.id   AF-A0A2X2BIV5-F1
#
_cell.length_a   1.000
_cell.length_b   1.000
_cell.length_c   1.000
_cell.angle_alpha   90.00
_cell.angle_beta   90.00
_cell.angle_gamma   90.00
#
_symmetry.space_group_name_H-M   'P 1'
#
loop_
_entity.id
_entity.type
_entity.pdbx_description
1 polymer ?
#
loop_
_entity_poly.entity_id
_entity_poly.type
_entity_poly.pdbx_seq_one_letter_code
_entity_poly.pdbx_strand_id
1 'polypeptide(L)' 'MTVWFCHITGYQGIQAAIEKHLNILPGQTTPDGRFTLLPTCCLGNCDKGPTMMVDDDTHSFVKPEEIETLLEQYP' A
#
# COMPACT_ATOMS: atom_id res chain seq x y z
N MET A 1 9.00 -6.77 3.87
CA MET A 1 7.67 -6.73 3.24
C MET A 1 7.68 -5.89 1.96
N THR A 2 7.07 -6.37 0.88
CA THR A 2 6.77 -5.56 -0.30
C THR A 2 5.31 -5.09 -0.25
N VAL A 3 5.07 -3.79 -0.44
CA VAL A 3 3.73 -3.20 -0.45
C VAL A 3 3.39 -2.79 -1.88
N TRP A 4 2.39 -3.43 -2.47
CA TRP A 4 1.88 -3.15 -3.81
C TRP A 4 0.53 -2.45 -3.72
N PHE A 5 0.33 -1.35 -4.45
CA PHE A 5 -0.97 -0.69 -4.52
C PHE A 5 -1.46 -0.58 -5.96
N CYS A 6 -2.77 -0.75 -6.18
CA CYS A 6 -3.36 -0.69 -7.51
C CYS A 6 -3.47 0.77 -8.00
N HIS A 7 -2.80 1.10 -9.11
CA HIS A 7 -2.76 2.47 -9.67
C HIS A 7 -4.05 2.91 -10.40
N ILE A 8 -5.03 2.01 -10.58
CA ILE A 8 -6.22 2.25 -11.41
C ILE A 8 -7.40 2.84 -10.62
N THR A 9 -7.61 2.45 -9.36
CA THR A 9 -8.80 2.87 -8.57
C THR A 9 -8.42 3.43 -7.21
N GLY A 10 -8.67 4.72 -6.97
CA GLY A 10 -8.57 5.34 -5.63
C GLY A 10 -7.16 5.38 -5.02
N TYR A 11 -6.12 5.14 -5.83
CA TYR A 11 -4.75 4.98 -5.36
C TYR A 11 -4.16 6.24 -4.71
N GLN A 12 -4.59 7.43 -5.13
CA GLN A 12 -3.98 8.69 -4.72
C GLN A 12 -4.09 8.92 -3.20
N GLY A 13 -5.23 8.56 -2.61
CA GLY A 13 -5.45 8.69 -1.17
C GLY A 13 -4.61 7.69 -0.38
N ILE A 14 -4.56 6.43 -0.84
CA ILE A 14 -3.77 5.37 -0.22
C ILE A 14 -2.28 5.68 -0.31
N GLN A 15 -1.79 6.02 -1.50
CA GLN A 15 -0.41 6.37 -1.74
C GLN A 15 0.01 7.54 -0.85
N ALA A 16 -0.76 8.64 -0.83
CA ALA A 16 -0.43 9.80 -0.01
C ALA A 16 -0.39 9.47 1.50
N ALA A 17 -1.28 8.59 1.99
CA ALA A 17 -1.25 8.14 3.37
C ALA A 17 -0.01 7.28 3.68
N ILE A 18 0.34 6.33 2.79
CA ILE A 18 1.56 5.51 2.96
C ILE A 18 2.82 6.39 2.88
N GLU A 19 2.91 7.27 1.88
CA GLU A 19 4.04 8.19 1.71
C GLU A 19 4.20 9.09 2.94
N LYS A 20 3.11 9.60 3.50
CA LYS A 20 3.14 10.44 4.71
C LYS A 20 3.56 9.66 5.95
N HIS A 21 3.07 8.43 6.10
CA HIS A 21 3.31 7.63 7.31
C HIS A 21 4.72 7.02 7.31
N LEU A 22 5.14 6.45 6.19
CA LEU A 22 6.44 5.79 6.03
C LEU A 22 7.54 6.75 5.57
N ASN A 23 7.20 7.97 5.16
CA ASN A 23 8.11 9.00 4.65
C ASN A 23 9.00 8.51 3.49
N ILE A 24 8.43 7.68 2.60
CA ILE A 24 9.08 7.12 1.41
C ILE A 24 8.28 7.41 0.15
N LEU A 25 8.93 7.32 -1.01
CA LEU A 25 8.29 7.42 -2.33
C LEU A 25 8.15 6.04 -3.00
N PRO A 26 7.28 5.91 -4.02
CA PRO A 26 7.19 4.67 -4.81
C PRO A 26 8.54 4.28 -5.40
N GLY A 27 8.91 3.01 -5.26
CA GLY A 27 10.22 2.46 -5.59
C GLY A 27 11.25 2.52 -4.47
N GLN A 28 10.93 3.14 -3.32
CA GLN A 28 11.84 3.22 -2.17
C GLN A 28 11.48 2.21 -1.08
N THR A 29 12.48 1.92 -0.24
CA THR A 29 12.33 1.10 0.96
C THR A 29 12.45 2.00 2.17
N THR A 30 11.68 1.72 3.22
CA THR A 30 11.78 2.45 4.49
C THR A 30 13.19 2.38 5.06
N PRO A 31 13.63 3.41 5.82
CA PRO A 31 14.94 3.40 6.48
C PRO A 31 15.15 2.19 7.39
N ASP A 32 14.06 1.69 8.00
CA ASP A 32 14.05 0.50 8.84
C ASP A 32 14.17 -0.82 8.05
N GLY A 33 14.14 -0.77 6.71
CA GLY A 33 14.23 -1.95 5.84
C GLY A 33 13.00 -2.86 5.88
N ARG A 34 11.90 -2.43 6.52
CA ARG A 34 10.70 -3.26 6.74
C ARG A 34 9.76 -3.26 5.53
N PHE A 35 9.53 -2.11 4.91
CA PHE A 35 8.54 -1.93 3.86
C PHE A 35 9.15 -1.33 2.61
N THR A 36 8.91 -1.96 1.46
CA THR A 36 9.22 -1.39 0.15
C THR A 36 7.91 -1.00 -0.54
N LEU A 37 7.74 0.28 -0.86
CA LEU A 37 6.56 0.76 -1.59
C LEU A 37 6.79 0.54 -3.09
N LEU A 38 6.08 -0.40 -3.70
CA LEU A 38 6.19 -0.66 -5.14
C LEU A 38 4.88 -0.32 -5.87
N PRO A 39 4.92 0.51 -6.92
CA PRO A 39 3.74 0.73 -7.75
C PRO A 39 3.44 -0.54 -8.57
N THR A 40 2.18 -0.97 -8.59
CA THR A 40 1.71 -2.02 -9.52
C THR A 40 0.56 -1.51 -10.36
N CYS A 41 0.58 -1.86 -11.65
CA CYS A 41 -0.44 -1.43 -12.60
C CYS A 41 -1.79 -2.13 -12.34
N CYS A 42 -1.80 -3.39 -11.90
CA CYS A 42 -3.04 -4.13 -11.68
C CYS A 42 -2.82 -5.29 -10.71
N LEU A 43 -3.70 -5.41 -9.71
CA LEU A 43 -3.79 -6.57 -8.82
C LEU A 43 -4.91 -7.54 -9.21
N GLY A 44 -5.60 -7.29 -10.35
CA GLY A 44 -6.71 -8.13 -10.80
C GLY A 44 -7.97 -8.05 -9.93
N ASN A 45 -8.02 -7.09 -9.00
CA ASN A 45 -9.06 -6.95 -7.97
C ASN A 45 -9.84 -5.62 -8.12
N CYS A 46 -9.96 -5.12 -9.36
CA CYS A 46 -10.55 -3.81 -9.66
C CYS A 46 -12.00 -3.68 -9.18
N ASP A 47 -12.75 -4.78 -9.13
CA ASP A 47 -14.11 -4.90 -8.58
C ASP A 47 -14.19 -4.67 -7.06
N LYS A 48 -13.06 -4.69 -6.34
CA LYS A 48 -12.96 -4.44 -4.89
C LYS A 48 -11.95 -3.34 -4.55
N GLY A 49 -11.75 -2.40 -5.47
CA GLY A 49 -10.89 -1.24 -5.28
C GLY A 49 -11.42 -0.28 -4.21
N PRO A 50 -10.55 0.44 -3.48
CA PRO A 50 -9.08 0.43 -3.53
C PRO A 50 -8.47 -0.84 -2.93
N THR A 51 -7.43 -1.38 -3.57
CA THR A 51 -6.76 -2.63 -3.15
C THR A 51 -5.26 -2.40 -3.01
N MET A 52 -4.69 -2.99 -1.96
CA MET A 52 -3.24 -3.08 -1.78
C MET A 52 -2.85 -4.50 -1.37
N MET A 53 -1.60 -4.85 -1.54
CA MET A 53 -1.04 -6.13 -1.15
C MET A 53 0.19 -5.89 -0.31
N VAL A 54 0.27 -6.53 0.86
CA VAL A 54 1.45 -6.49 1.73
C VAL A 54 2.01 -7.90 1.77
N ASP A 55 3.20 -8.10 1.22
CA ASP A 55 3.75 -9.42 0.89
C ASP A 55 2.79 -10.26 0.03
N ASP A 56 2.18 -11.29 0.60
CA ASP A 56 1.23 -12.19 -0.08
C ASP A 56 -0.23 -11.89 0.28
N ASP A 57 -0.47 -10.99 1.25
CA ASP A 57 -1.80 -10.65 1.74
C ASP A 57 -2.43 -9.55 0.89
N THR A 58 -3.55 -9.86 0.24
CA THR A 58 -4.33 -8.88 -0.54
C THR A 58 -5.42 -8.24 0.30
N HIS A 59 -5.30 -6.94 0.55
CA HIS A 59 -6.27 -6.12 1.26
C HIS A 59 -7.14 -5.34 0.29
N SER A 60 -8.45 -5.55 0.36
CA SER A 60 -9.45 -4.89 -0.49
C SER A 60 -10.29 -3.90 0.31
N PHE A 61 -10.90 -2.91 -0.37
CA PHE A 61 -11.65 -1.82 0.27
C PHE A 61 -10.85 -1.01 1.29
N VAL A 62 -9.54 -0.88 1.06
CA VAL A 62 -8.65 -0.18 1.99
C VAL A 62 -8.97 1.31 2.00
N LYS A 63 -9.11 1.87 3.19
CA LYS A 63 -9.26 3.32 3.38
C LYS A 63 -7.93 3.94 3.78
N PRO A 64 -7.64 5.19 3.35
CA PRO A 64 -6.41 5.89 3.74
C PRO A 64 -6.21 6.00 5.25
N GLU A 65 -7.30 6.09 6.02
CA GLU A 65 -7.30 6.20 7.49
C GLU A 65 -6.88 4.89 8.19
N GLU A 66 -7.12 3.74 7.56
CA GLU A 66 -6.86 2.41 8.14
C GLU A 66 -5.45 1.91 7.80
N ILE A 67 -4.71 2.62 6.94
CA ILE A 67 -3.38 2.22 6.47
C ILE A 67 -2.38 2.15 7.61
N GLU A 68 -2.39 3.13 8.52
CA GLU A 68 -1.46 3.16 9.64
C GLU A 68 -1.64 1.92 10.52
N THR A 69 -2.89 1.65 10.92
CA THR A 69 -3.24 0.47 11.72
C THR A 69 -2.94 -0.83 10.99
N LEU A 70 -3.13 -0.88 9.67
CA LEU A 70 -2.83 -2.07 8.88
C LEU A 70 -1.32 -2.31 8.81
N LEU A 71 -0.52 -1.28 8.57
CA LEU A 71 0.95 -1.40 8.56
C LEU A 71 1.50 -1.83 9.93
N GLU A 72 0.88 -1.43 11.03
CA GLU A 72 1.22 -1.88 12.39
C GLU A 72 0.98 -3.38 12.63
N GLN A 73 0.12 -4.04 11.84
CA GLN A 73 -0.11 -5.49 11.94
C GLN A 73 1.08 -6.30 11.44
N TYR A 74 1.98 -5.67 10.67
CA TYR A 74 3.11 -6.33 10.03
C TYR A 74 4.42 -6.04 10.80
N PRO A 75 5.17 -7.10 11.18
CA PRO A 75 6.39 -7.00 11.99
C PRO A 75 7.66 -6.61 11.19
#